data_AF-A0A151AIM8-F1
#
_entry.id   AF-A0A151AIM8-F1
#
_cell.length_a   1.000
_cell.length_b   1.000
_cell.length_c   1.000
_cell.angle_alpha   90.00
_cell.angle_beta   90.00
_cell.angle_gamma   90.00
#
_symmetry.space_group_name_H-M   'P 1'
#
loop_
_entity.id
_entity.type
_entity.pdbx_description
1 polymer ?
#
loop_
_entity_poly.entity_id
_entity_poly.type
_entity_poly.pdbx_seq_one_letter_code
_entity_poly.pdbx_strand_id
1 'polypeptide(L)'
;MHESSATTRERIAARLREGPATPSALAREFAITTASALSHVEHVSRSVERADGERLLVSPPECRECGFSGFDDPLNVPSRCPSCKAESVEEPAFLIE
;
A
#
# COMPACT_ATOMS: atom_id res chain seq x y z
N MET A 1 -30.25 0.04 -10.12
CA MET A 1 -29.11 0.05 -11.06
C MET A 1 -28.18 1.16 -10.60
N HIS A 2 -27.01 0.83 -10.06
CA HIS A 2 -26.01 1.85 -9.70
C HIS A 2 -25.04 1.90 -10.86
N GLU A 3 -25.02 3.02 -11.59
CA GLU A 3 -23.97 3.31 -12.55
C GLU A 3 -22.62 3.17 -11.85
N SER A 4 -21.73 2.38 -12.43
CA SER A 4 -20.42 2.05 -11.88
C SER A 4 -19.49 3.26 -11.99
N SER A 5 -19.74 4.29 -11.18
CA SER A 5 -18.65 5.12 -10.67
C SER A 5 -17.71 4.13 -9.99
N ALA A 6 -16.58 3.81 -10.62
CA ALA A 6 -15.54 3.00 -9.99
C ALA A 6 -15.33 3.51 -8.56
N THR A 7 -15.59 2.65 -7.60
CA THR A 7 -15.40 2.95 -6.18
C THR A 7 -13.93 3.30 -5.97
N THR A 8 -13.60 4.09 -4.95
CA THR A 8 -12.20 4.45 -4.64
C THR A 8 -11.28 3.24 -4.62
N ARG A 9 -11.78 2.06 -4.20
CA ARG A 9 -11.07 0.78 -4.24
C ARG A 9 -10.71 0.32 -5.66
N GLU A 10 -11.66 0.38 -6.60
CA GLU A 10 -11.43 0.00 -8.00
C GLU A 10 -10.41 0.92 -8.67
N ARG A 11 -10.45 2.23 -8.35
CA ARG A 11 -9.47 3.20 -8.85
C ARG A 11 -8.07 2.94 -8.28
N ILE A 12 -7.98 2.62 -6.98
CA ILE A 12 -6.73 2.21 -6.35
C ILE A 12 -6.19 0.94 -7.03
N ALA A 13 -7.02 -0.08 -7.25
CA ALA A 13 -6.60 -1.29 -7.93
C ALA A 13 -6.09 -1.02 -9.34
N ALA A 14 -6.79 -0.19 -10.13
CA ALA A 14 -6.30 0.24 -11.44
C ALA A 14 -4.94 0.92 -11.35
N ARG A 15 -4.78 1.87 -10.42
CA ARG A 15 -3.54 2.60 -10.22
C ARG A 15 -2.36 1.70 -9.83
N LEU A 16 -2.62 0.66 -9.04
CA LEU A 16 -1.60 -0.31 -8.62
C LEU A 16 -1.19 -1.29 -9.72
N ARG A 17 -2.01 -1.49 -10.77
CA ARG A 17 -1.62 -2.25 -11.97
C ARG A 17 -0.72 -1.44 -12.90
N GLU A 18 -0.87 -0.12 -12.90
CA GLU A 18 -0.03 0.77 -13.70
C GLU A 18 1.40 0.88 -13.16
N GLY A 19 1.58 0.65 -11.86
CA GLY A 19 2.90 0.62 -11.24
C GLY A 19 2.86 0.79 -9.73
N PRO A 20 4.02 0.71 -9.07
CA PRO A 20 4.10 0.75 -7.62
C PRO A 20 3.65 2.10 -7.05
N ALA A 21 2.92 2.07 -5.94
CA ALA A 21 2.51 3.28 -5.22
C ALA A 21 2.56 3.11 -3.70
N THR A 22 2.91 4.18 -2.99
CA THR A 22 2.93 4.22 -1.52
C THR A 22 1.57 4.66 -0.96
N PRO A 23 1.27 4.35 0.32
CA PRO A 23 0.07 4.84 1.00
C PRO A 23 -0.13 6.35 0.87
N SER A 24 0.94 7.13 1.05
CA SER A 24 0.89 8.60 0.93
C SER A 24 0.64 9.08 -0.50
N ALA A 25 1.17 8.38 -1.51
CA ALA A 25 0.91 8.69 -2.90
C ALA A 25 -0.58 8.46 -3.24
N LEU A 26 -1.13 7.30 -2.86
CA LEU A 26 -2.55 6.99 -3.04
C LEU A 26 -3.45 7.97 -2.28
N ALA A 27 -3.08 8.32 -1.05
CA ALA A 27 -3.81 9.29 -0.24
C ALA A 27 -3.92 10.65 -0.94
N ARG A 28 -2.80 11.16 -1.48
CA ARG A 28 -2.75 12.42 -2.22
C ARG A 28 -3.53 12.34 -3.54
N GLU A 29 -3.35 11.27 -4.28
CA GLU A 29 -3.96 11.08 -5.60
C GLU A 29 -5.48 10.97 -5.53
N PHE A 30 -5.98 10.21 -4.55
CA PHE A 30 -7.42 9.97 -4.38
C PHE A 30 -8.08 10.90 -3.34
N ALA A 31 -7.35 11.88 -2.81
CA ALA A 31 -7.80 12.80 -1.77
C ALA A 31 -8.42 12.10 -0.54
N ILE A 32 -7.77 11.02 -0.08
CA ILE A 32 -8.15 10.24 1.09
C ILE A 32 -7.04 10.28 2.15
N THR A 33 -7.29 9.70 3.33
CA THR A 33 -6.24 9.55 4.35
C THR A 33 -5.35 8.35 4.05
N THR A 34 -4.10 8.38 4.53
CA THR A 34 -3.16 7.25 4.45
C THR A 34 -3.77 5.99 5.08
N ALA A 35 -4.47 6.11 6.20
CA ALA A 35 -5.17 4.99 6.84
C ALA A 35 -6.29 4.42 5.94
N SER A 36 -7.06 5.27 5.27
CA SER A 36 -8.06 4.83 4.29
C SER A 36 -7.42 4.14 3.09
N ALA A 37 -6.29 4.67 2.59
CA ALA A 37 -5.55 4.04 1.49
C ALA A 37 -5.10 2.63 1.88
N LEU A 38 -4.49 2.45 3.05
CA LEU A 38 -4.09 1.14 3.58
C LEU A 38 -5.28 0.18 3.70
N SER A 39 -6.40 0.63 4.27
CA SER A 39 -7.60 -0.18 4.38
C SER A 39 -8.16 -0.59 3.01
N HIS A 40 -8.13 0.31 2.02
CA HIS A 40 -8.55 -0.01 0.66
C HIS A 40 -7.61 -1.01 -0.01
N VAL A 41 -6.29 -0.85 0.14
CA VAL A 41 -5.28 -1.78 -0.38
C VAL A 41 -5.48 -3.18 0.21
N GLU A 42 -5.73 -3.30 1.52
CA GLU A 42 -6.00 -4.59 2.15
C GLU A 42 -7.24 -5.28 1.53
N HIS A 43 -8.31 -4.52 1.28
CA HIS A 43 -9.50 -5.05 0.60
C HIS A 43 -9.22 -5.45 -0.84
N VAL A 44 -8.44 -4.64 -1.56
CA VAL A 44 -8.03 -4.93 -2.94
C VAL A 44 -7.22 -6.22 -2.97
N SER A 45 -6.24 -6.41 -2.09
CA SER A 45 -5.46 -7.66 -1.94
C SER A 45 -6.37 -8.88 -1.92
N ARG A 46 -7.31 -8.90 -0.97
CA ARG A 46 -8.25 -10.02 -0.82
C ARG A 46 -9.16 -10.23 -2.03
N SER A 47 -9.34 -9.19 -2.85
CA SER A 47 -10.12 -9.25 -4.08
C SER A 47 -9.30 -9.76 -5.26
N VAL A 48 -8.06 -9.29 -5.45
CA VAL A 48 -7.17 -9.78 -6.51
C VAL A 48 -6.73 -11.21 -6.27
N GLU A 49 -6.47 -11.61 -5.03
CA GLU A 49 -6.16 -13.02 -4.71
C GLU A 49 -7.31 -13.99 -5.02
N ARG A 50 -8.55 -13.49 -5.18
CA ARG A 50 -9.70 -14.28 -5.62
C ARG A 50 -9.89 -14.25 -7.14
N ALA A 51 -9.24 -13.33 -7.85
CA ALA A 51 -9.29 -13.23 -9.29
C ALA A 51 -8.18 -14.10 -9.88
N ASP A 52 -8.51 -14.94 -10.86
CA ASP A 52 -7.53 -15.78 -11.53
C ASP A 52 -6.52 -14.92 -12.31
N GLY A 53 -5.27 -14.93 -11.85
CA GLY A 53 -4.11 -14.38 -12.58
C GLY A 53 -3.56 -13.05 -12.07
N GLU A 54 -4.11 -12.47 -11.00
CA GLU A 54 -3.59 -11.23 -10.41
C GLU A 54 -3.18 -11.45 -8.94
N ARG A 55 -2.11 -10.78 -8.49
CA ARG A 55 -1.70 -10.77 -7.09
C ARG A 55 -1.21 -9.40 -6.65
N LEU A 56 -1.48 -9.04 -5.41
CA LEU A 56 -0.91 -7.84 -4.80
C LEU A 56 0.47 -8.17 -4.25
N LEU A 57 1.50 -7.53 -4.79
CA LEU A 57 2.83 -7.46 -4.22
C LEU A 57 2.93 -6.29 -3.24
N VAL A 58 3.50 -6.57 -2.07
CA VAL A 58 3.79 -5.58 -1.04
C VAL A 58 5.28 -5.55 -0.81
N SER A 59 5.89 -4.38 -1.04
CA SER A 59 7.23 -4.07 -0.57
C SER A 59 7.09 -3.53 0.86
N PRO A 60 7.56 -4.27 1.88
CA PRO A 60 7.47 -3.82 3.26
C PRO A 60 8.30 -2.54 3.47
N PRO A 61 8.00 -1.77 4.53
CA PRO A 61 8.82 -0.63 4.91
C PRO A 61 10.26 -1.10 5.25
N GLU A 62 11.26 -0.34 4.81
CA GLU A 62 12.67 -0.61 5.13
C GLU A 62 13.34 0.64 5.69
N CYS A 63 14.18 0.48 6.72
CA CYS A 63 14.97 1.59 7.22
C CYS A 63 16.16 1.88 6.31
N ARG A 64 16.27 3.11 5.77
CA ARG A 64 17.38 3.52 4.91
C ARG A 64 18.74 3.56 5.63
N GLU A 65 18.73 3.66 6.96
CA GLU A 65 19.96 3.80 7.75
C GLU A 65 20.59 2.44 8.11
N CYS A 66 19.77 1.45 8.46
CA CYS A 66 20.27 0.14 8.91
C CYS A 66 19.75 -1.05 8.09
N GLY A 67 18.90 -0.84 7.09
CA GLY A 67 18.32 -1.90 6.26
C GLY A 67 17.29 -2.76 6.99
N PHE A 68 16.75 -2.30 8.11
CA PHE A 68 15.76 -3.09 8.86
C PHE A 68 14.42 -3.12 8.12
N SER A 69 13.99 -4.31 7.70
CA SER A 69 12.69 -4.59 7.04
C SER A 69 11.82 -5.62 7.78
N GLY A 70 12.24 -6.05 8.96
CA GLY A 70 11.53 -7.02 9.81
C GLY A 70 10.39 -6.42 10.63
N PHE A 71 9.58 -5.55 10.03
CA PHE A 71 8.40 -4.99 10.71
C PHE A 71 7.29 -6.04 10.82
N ASP A 72 6.63 -6.09 11.99
CA ASP A 72 5.56 -7.07 12.25
C ASP A 72 4.36 -6.93 11.30
N ASP A 73 4.11 -5.71 10.83
CA ASP A 73 3.05 -5.41 9.89
C ASP A 73 3.63 -4.76 8.61
N PRO A 74 3.45 -5.40 7.43
CA PRO A 74 4.02 -4.93 6.17
C PRO A 74 3.28 -3.71 5.60
N LEU A 75 2.12 -3.34 6.16
CA LEU A 75 1.34 -2.17 5.77
C LEU A 75 1.59 -0.97 6.69
N ASN A 76 2.32 -1.17 7.78
CA ASN A 76 2.56 -0.14 8.78
C ASN A 76 3.48 0.96 8.25
N VAL A 77 3.28 2.16 8.77
CA VAL A 77 4.08 3.34 8.43
C VAL A 77 4.72 3.89 9.72
N PRO A 78 5.69 3.17 10.30
CA PRO A 78 6.33 3.61 11.53
C PRO A 78 7.18 4.84 11.27
N SER A 79 7.03 5.86 12.12
CA SER A 79 7.84 7.08 12.05
C SER A 79 9.30 6.89 12.50
N ARG A 80 9.62 5.75 13.11
CA ARG A 80 10.94 5.47 13.67
C ARG A 80 11.29 4.00 13.60
N CYS A 81 12.54 3.70 13.23
CA CYS A 81 13.06 2.33 13.20
C CYS A 81 13.19 1.76 14.63
N PRO A 82 12.68 0.55 14.92
CA PRO A 82 12.84 -0.07 16.23
C PRO A 82 14.29 -0.51 16.54
N SER A 83 15.09 -0.78 15.50
CA SER A 83 16.48 -1.24 15.63
C SER A 83 17.45 -0.08 15.86
N CYS A 84 17.54 0.85 14.90
CA CYS A 84 18.52 1.95 14.95
C CYS A 84 17.93 3.27 15.48
N LYS A 85 16.61 3.34 15.69
CA LYS A 85 15.91 4.53 16.17
C LYS A 85 15.96 5.74 15.22
N ALA A 86 16.33 5.56 13.95
CA ALA A 86 16.29 6.61 12.95
C ALA A 86 14.86 6.88 12.44
N GLU A 87 14.61 8.09 11.98
CA GLU A 87 13.33 8.53 11.40
C GLU A 87 13.28 8.35 9.87
N SER A 88 14.35 7.81 9.28
CA SER A 88 14.48 7.52 7.84
C SER A 88 13.99 6.12 7.51
N VAL A 89 12.70 5.87 7.73
CA VAL A 89 12.02 4.62 7.33
C VAL A 89 11.23 4.86 6.05
N GLU A 90 11.42 4.00 5.05
CA GLU A 90 10.63 4.04 3.83
C GLU A 90 9.21 3.58 4.07
N GLU A 91 8.28 4.19 3.34
CA GLU A 91 6.90 3.72 3.32
C GLU A 91 6.79 2.39 2.57
N PRO A 92 5.81 1.54 2.92
CA PRO A 92 5.51 0.39 2.09
C PRO A 92 5.09 0.83 0.69
N ALA A 93 5.36 -0.03 -0.30
CA ALA A 93 4.89 0.16 -1.66
C ALA A 93 4.05 -1.03 -2.10
N PHE A 94 3.00 -0.77 -2.88
CA PHE A 94 2.07 -1.77 -3.36
C PHE A 94 2.10 -1.81 -4.89
N LEU A 95 1.99 -3.01 -5.47
CA LEU A 95 1.94 -3.25 -6.90
C LEU A 95 1.01 -4.43 -7.18
N ILE A 96 0.22 -4.38 -8.24
CA ILE A 96 -0.55 -5.54 -8.72
C ILE A 96 0.13 -6.08 -9.97
N GLU A 97 0.41 -7.39 -9.97
CA GLU A 97 0.93 -8.16 -11.12
C GLU A 97 -0.07 -9.22 -11.58
#